data_AF-A0A9J5VXT2-F1
#
_entry.id   AF-A0A9J5VXT2-F1
#
_cell.length_a   1.000
_cell.length_b   1.000
_cell.length_c   1.000
_cell.angle_alpha   90.00
_cell.angle_beta   90.00
_cell.angle_gamma   90.00
#
_symmetry.space_group_name_H-M   'P 1'
#
loop_
_entity.id
_entity.type
_entity.pdbx_description
1 polymer ?
#
loop_
_entity_poly.entity_id
_entity_poly.type
_entity_poly.pdbx_seq_one_letter_code
_entity_poly.pdbx_strand_id
1 'polypeptide(L)'
;MQSQFEDMNMFTITADNVIELLKEVTDNTLREKIIQLAAGKTSSSTSIPSDKKVKDDFNYSAPYSLSEVHNRLSSKQTMVIRDTSFDDLKGEIEHLKEEIKFLKQNHIIYDHRLTQIESVNSKRKNKVDNESIAEENILANTLNTDTKTKYVFRNDANCYSS
;
A
#
# COMPACT_ATOMS: atom_id res chain seq x y z
N MET A 1 -36.28 34.58 21.24
CA MET A 1 -35.64 33.86 20.11
C MET A 1 -34.28 33.27 20.50
N GLN A 2 -33.48 33.93 21.34
CA GLN A 2 -32.14 33.43 21.71
C GLN A 2 -32.15 32.21 22.65
N SER A 3 -33.11 32.17 23.58
CA SER A 3 -33.22 31.12 24.60
C SER A 3 -33.52 29.70 24.07
N GLN A 4 -34.06 29.55 22.86
CA GLN A 4 -34.33 28.22 22.27
C GLN A 4 -33.08 27.52 21.75
N PHE A 5 -31.94 28.22 21.69
CA PHE A 5 -30.69 27.70 21.16
C PHE A 5 -29.60 27.57 22.24
N GLU A 6 -29.90 27.84 23.52
CA GLU A 6 -28.94 27.65 24.62
C GLU A 6 -28.77 26.15 24.97
N ASP A 7 -29.81 25.34 24.81
CA ASP A 7 -29.78 23.90 25.11
C ASP A 7 -29.06 23.07 24.03
N MET A 8 -28.97 23.58 22.80
CA MET A 8 -28.07 23.05 21.79
C MET A 8 -26.78 23.85 21.91
N ASN A 9 -25.69 23.24 22.40
CA ASN A 9 -24.34 23.82 22.49
C ASN A 9 -23.79 24.23 21.11
N MET A 10 -24.44 25.20 20.48
CA MET A 10 -24.22 25.66 19.13
C MET A 10 -23.44 26.95 19.27
N PHE A 11 -22.17 26.91 18.86
CA PHE A 11 -21.33 28.10 18.82
C PHE A 11 -22.01 29.15 17.96
N THR A 12 -22.64 30.13 18.61
CA THR A 12 -23.33 31.21 17.92
C THR A 12 -22.23 32.12 17.40
N ILE A 13 -22.03 32.11 16.08
CA ILE A 13 -21.06 33.01 15.45
C ILE A 13 -21.66 34.42 15.54
N THR A 14 -21.10 35.24 16.42
CA THR A 14 -21.44 36.67 16.52
C THR A 14 -20.76 37.46 15.40
N ALA A 15 -21.23 38.68 15.14
CA ALA A 15 -20.60 39.55 14.13
C ALA A 15 -19.11 39.80 14.42
N ASP A 16 -18.74 39.91 15.69
CA ASP A 16 -17.35 40.07 16.12
C ASP A 16 -16.49 38.85 15.79
N ASN A 17 -17.04 37.64 15.99
CA ASN A 17 -16.38 36.38 15.64
C ASN A 17 -16.15 36.26 14.11
N VAL A 18 -17.09 36.73 13.29
CA VAL A 18 -16.93 36.73 11.82
C VAL A 18 -15.77 37.63 11.39
N ILE A 19 -15.62 38.80 12.01
CA ILE A 19 -14.56 39.75 11.66
C ILE A 19 -13.18 39.19 12.02
N GLU A 20 -13.08 38.49 13.14
CA GLU A 20 -11.84 37.82 13.57
C GLU A 20 -11.47 36.67 12.62
N LEU A 21 -12.41 35.80 12.29
CA LEU A 21 -12.21 34.71 11.33
C LEU A 21 -11.82 35.22 9.93
N LEU A 22 -12.37 36.34 9.49
CA LEU A 22 -12.01 36.96 8.20
C LEU A 22 -10.59 37.56 8.20
N LYS A 23 -9.97 37.80 9.36
CA LYS A 23 -8.56 38.21 9.43
C LYS A 23 -7.61 37.02 9.31
N GLU A 24 -8.06 35.81 9.64
CA GLU A 24 -7.28 34.57 9.50
C GLU A 24 -7.17 34.08 8.05
N VAL A 25 -8.00 34.62 7.15
CA VAL A 25 -7.93 34.31 5.71
C VAL A 25 -6.75 35.06 5.07
N THR A 26 -5.63 34.36 4.89
CA THR A 26 -4.39 34.92 4.30
C THR A 26 -4.52 35.30 2.82
N ASP A 27 -5.38 34.61 2.06
CA ASP A 27 -5.63 34.92 0.65
C ASP A 27 -6.60 36.11 0.53
N ASN A 28 -6.03 37.27 0.18
CA ASN A 28 -6.79 38.51 -0.01
C ASN A 28 -7.85 38.42 -1.11
N THR A 29 -7.63 37.63 -2.16
CA THR A 29 -8.60 37.47 -3.26
C THR A 29 -9.80 36.65 -2.80
N LEU A 30 -9.55 35.59 -2.03
CA LEU A 30 -10.60 34.77 -1.43
C LEU A 30 -11.38 35.56 -0.37
N ARG A 31 -10.68 36.28 0.50
CA ARG A 31 -11.26 37.14 1.54
C ARG A 31 -12.22 38.17 0.93
N GLU A 32 -11.80 38.83 -0.15
CA GLU A 32 -12.60 39.82 -0.86
C GLU A 32 -13.86 39.21 -1.51
N LYS A 33 -13.75 38.01 -2.10
CA LYS A 33 -14.91 37.28 -2.65
C LYS A 33 -15.95 36.94 -1.58
N ILE A 34 -15.50 36.55 -0.38
CA ILE A 34 -16.40 36.23 0.75
C ILE A 34 -17.16 37.49 1.20
N ILE A 35 -16.47 38.63 1.32
CA ILE A 35 -17.07 39.92 1.68
C ILE A 35 -18.10 40.34 0.63
N GLN A 36 -17.78 40.25 -0.66
CA GLN A 36 -18.71 40.58 -1.74
C GLN A 36 -19.94 39.67 -1.76
N LEU A 37 -19.78 38.37 -1.47
CA LEU A 37 -20.90 37.43 -1.38
C LEU A 37 -21.83 37.75 -0.20
N ALA A 38 -21.26 38.19 0.93
CA ALA A 38 -22.01 38.59 2.11
C ALA A 38 -22.72 39.96 1.92
N ALA A 39 -22.04 40.92 1.31
CA ALA A 39 -22.57 42.25 1.00
C ALA A 39 -23.61 42.22 -0.13
N GLY A 40 -23.46 41.30 -1.10
CA GLY A 40 -24.37 41.14 -2.23
C GLY A 40 -25.77 40.61 -1.88
N LYS A 41 -26.05 40.29 -0.61
CA LYS A 41 -27.38 39.86 -0.16
C LYS A 41 -28.35 41.02 0.11
N THR A 42 -27.93 42.28 -0.03
CA THR A 42 -28.85 43.42 0.02
C THR A 42 -29.27 43.86 -1.39
N SER A 43 -30.14 43.07 -2.04
CA SER A 43 -31.22 43.52 -2.96
C SER A 43 -31.57 42.45 -3.99
N SER A 44 -32.55 41.61 -3.69
CA SER A 44 -33.75 41.47 -4.52
C SER A 44 -34.75 40.58 -3.77
N SER A 45 -35.33 41.09 -2.68
CA SER A 45 -36.71 40.72 -2.39
C SER A 45 -37.55 41.60 -3.31
N THR A 46 -37.93 41.07 -4.47
CA THR A 46 -38.99 41.70 -5.24
C THR A 46 -40.25 41.58 -4.40
N SER A 47 -40.59 42.64 -3.66
CA SER A 47 -41.93 42.79 -3.09
C SER A 47 -42.88 42.88 -4.27
N ILE A 48 -43.48 41.74 -4.61
CA ILE A 48 -44.55 41.67 -5.61
C ILE A 48 -45.64 42.64 -5.12
N PRO A 49 -46.03 43.67 -5.91
CA PRO A 49 -47.19 44.47 -5.54
C PRO A 49 -48.39 43.53 -5.56
N SER A 50 -48.98 43.34 -4.39
CA SER A 50 -50.15 42.51 -4.15
C SER A 50 -51.36 43.13 -4.84
N ASP A 51 -51.46 43.01 -6.16
CA ASP A 51 -52.67 43.41 -6.91
C ASP A 51 -52.86 42.76 -8.29
N LYS A 52 -52.10 41.72 -8.64
CA LYS A 52 -52.46 40.86 -9.76
C LYS A 52 -52.44 39.41 -9.31
N LYS A 53 -53.63 38.84 -9.13
CA LYS A 53 -53.82 37.39 -9.13
C LYS A 53 -53.45 36.87 -10.52
N VAL A 54 -52.17 36.59 -10.71
CA VAL A 54 -51.72 35.71 -11.78
C VAL A 54 -52.36 34.37 -11.44
N LYS A 55 -53.37 33.98 -12.23
CA LYS A 55 -53.82 32.60 -12.24
C LYS A 55 -52.65 31.79 -12.76
N ASP A 56 -51.94 31.18 -11.82
CA ASP A 56 -50.88 30.24 -12.11
C ASP A 56 -51.55 28.97 -12.63
N ASP A 57 -51.81 28.94 -13.94
CA ASP A 57 -52.37 27.79 -14.66
C ASP A 57 -51.30 26.70 -14.89
N PHE A 58 -50.16 26.77 -14.20
CA PHE A 58 -49.22 25.66 -14.12
C PHE A 58 -49.73 24.62 -13.12
N ASN A 59 -50.50 23.66 -13.63
CA ASN A 59 -50.72 22.39 -12.96
C ASN A 59 -49.38 21.66 -12.83
N TYR A 60 -48.60 21.99 -11.80
CA TYR A 60 -47.54 21.12 -11.28
C TYR A 60 -48.21 19.89 -10.67
N SER A 61 -48.64 18.97 -11.54
CA SER A 61 -48.90 17.59 -11.15
C SER A 61 -47.54 16.94 -10.93
N ALA A 62 -46.87 17.28 -9.83
CA ALA A 62 -45.73 16.50 -9.37
C ALA A 62 -46.26 15.06 -9.18
N PRO A 63 -45.63 14.05 -9.81
CA PRO A 63 -46.17 12.68 -9.84
C PRO A 63 -46.27 12.04 -8.45
N TYR A 64 -45.72 12.68 -7.42
CA TYR A 64 -45.67 12.17 -6.05
C TYR A 64 -45.93 13.29 -5.04
N SER A 65 -46.72 12.97 -4.02
CA SER A 65 -46.93 13.85 -2.87
C SER A 65 -45.67 13.93 -2.00
N LEU A 66 -45.48 15.02 -1.23
CA LEU A 66 -44.37 15.15 -0.28
C LEU A 66 -44.31 13.99 0.73
N SER A 67 -45.47 13.49 1.14
CA SER A 67 -45.62 12.30 1.98
C SER A 67 -45.07 11.04 1.30
N GLU A 68 -45.31 10.88 0.01
CA GLU A 68 -44.80 9.74 -0.76
C GLU A 68 -43.29 9.82 -0.95
N VAL A 69 -42.74 11.02 -1.20
CA VAL A 69 -41.29 11.24 -1.23
C VAL A 69 -40.66 10.92 0.12
N HIS A 70 -41.26 11.36 1.23
CA HIS A 70 -40.78 11.09 2.58
C HIS A 70 -40.80 9.60 2.91
N ASN A 71 -41.89 8.90 2.60
CA ASN A 71 -42.00 7.45 2.80
C ASN A 71 -40.95 6.68 1.98
N ARG A 72 -40.74 7.08 0.72
CA ARG A 72 -39.70 6.49 -0.14
C ARG A 72 -38.30 6.75 0.39
N LEU A 73 -38.00 7.95 0.89
CA LEU A 73 -36.71 8.26 1.51
C LEU A 73 -36.48 7.46 2.79
N SER A 74 -37.48 7.42 3.68
CA SER A 74 -37.40 6.68 4.95
C SER A 74 -37.17 5.19 4.71
N SER A 75 -37.87 4.59 3.74
CA SER A 75 -37.71 3.18 3.38
C SER A 75 -36.36 2.83 2.72
N LYS A 76 -35.68 3.82 2.13
CA LYS A 76 -34.37 3.63 1.46
C LYS A 76 -33.18 3.90 2.38
N GLN A 77 -33.39 4.54 3.53
CA GLN A 77 -32.33 4.87 4.49
C GLN A 77 -31.90 3.67 5.36
N THR A 78 -32.28 2.44 4.99
CA THR A 78 -31.91 1.20 5.68
C THR A 78 -30.95 0.31 4.87
N MET A 79 -30.11 0.90 4.02
CA MET A 79 -28.88 0.21 3.63
C MET A 79 -27.89 0.36 4.80
N VAL A 80 -27.98 -0.57 5.76
CA VAL A 80 -27.01 -0.70 6.86
C VAL A 80 -25.69 -1.10 6.21
N ILE A 81 -24.86 -0.11 5.88
CA ILE A 81 -23.43 -0.31 5.70
C ILE A 81 -22.95 -0.73 7.09
N ARG A 82 -22.74 -2.03 7.31
CA ARG A 82 -22.09 -2.48 8.54
C ARG A 82 -20.63 -2.06 8.41
N ASP A 83 -20.31 -0.91 8.96
CA ASP A 83 -18.92 -0.55 9.21
C ASP A 83 -18.30 -1.69 10.03
N THR A 84 -17.10 -2.12 9.64
CA THR A 84 -16.32 -3.09 10.42
C THR A 84 -16.25 -2.62 11.87
N SER A 85 -16.74 -3.44 12.78
CA SER A 85 -16.83 -3.05 14.19
C SER A 85 -15.45 -3.07 14.83
N PHE A 86 -15.32 -2.38 15.96
CA PHE A 86 -14.09 -2.42 16.76
C PHE A 86 -13.74 -3.85 17.20
N ASP A 87 -14.74 -4.69 17.46
CA ASP A 87 -14.53 -6.09 17.85
C ASP A 87 -14.00 -6.94 16.68
N ASP A 88 -14.45 -6.67 15.45
CA ASP A 88 -13.94 -7.34 14.25
C ASP A 88 -12.44 -7.03 14.05
N LEU A 89 -12.09 -5.74 14.14
CA LEU A 89 -10.70 -5.28 14.05
C LEU A 89 -9.82 -5.86 15.15
N LYS A 90 -10.34 -5.96 16.37
CA LYS A 90 -9.64 -6.56 17.49
C LYS A 90 -9.36 -8.04 17.25
N GLY A 91 -10.33 -8.77 16.70
CA GLY A 91 -10.17 -10.18 16.31
C GLY A 91 -9.10 -10.36 15.23
N GLU A 92 -9.13 -9.52 14.19
CA GLU A 92 -8.16 -9.55 13.11
C GLU A 92 -6.73 -9.23 13.59
N ILE A 93 -6.58 -8.25 14.49
CA ILE A 93 -5.29 -7.93 15.12
C ILE A 93 -4.72 -9.14 15.88
N GLU A 94 -5.56 -9.88 16.62
CA GLU A 94 -5.08 -11.03 17.38
C GLU A 94 -4.67 -12.18 16.46
N HIS A 95 -5.46 -12.45 15.42
CA HIS A 95 -5.11 -13.42 14.37
C HIS A 95 -3.76 -13.08 13.71
N LEU A 96 -3.57 -11.82 13.31
CA LEU A 96 -2.32 -11.36 12.69
C LEU A 96 -1.11 -11.53 13.62
N LYS A 97 -1.27 -11.33 14.93
CA LYS A 97 -0.17 -11.59 15.90
C LYS A 97 0.21 -13.07 15.94
N GLU A 98 -0.77 -13.97 15.93
CA GLU A 98 -0.53 -15.41 15.91
C GLU A 98 0.18 -15.84 14.62
N GLU A 99 -0.26 -15.30 13.48
CA GLU A 99 0.36 -15.56 12.18
C GLU A 99 1.81 -15.07 12.11
N ILE A 100 2.10 -13.86 12.62
CA ILE A 100 3.47 -13.34 12.73
C ILE A 100 4.34 -14.25 13.60
N LYS A 101 3.79 -14.76 14.73
CA LYS A 101 4.51 -15.67 15.62
C LYS A 101 4.85 -16.98 14.91
N PHE A 102 3.89 -17.55 14.17
CA PHE A 102 4.09 -18.77 13.38
C PHE A 102 5.14 -18.57 12.28
N LEU A 103 5.07 -17.46 11.54
CA LEU A 103 6.03 -17.13 10.49
C LEU A 103 7.46 -16.97 11.03
N LYS A 104 7.64 -16.32 12.19
CA LYS A 104 8.95 -16.22 12.86
C LYS A 104 9.53 -17.58 13.20
N GLN A 105 8.72 -18.50 13.70
CA GLN A 105 9.16 -19.86 14.00
C GLN A 105 9.60 -20.58 12.72
N ASN A 106 8.83 -20.48 11.64
CA ASN A 106 9.18 -21.07 10.36
C ASN A 106 10.48 -20.50 9.78
N HIS A 107 10.71 -19.19 9.91
CA HIS A 107 11.95 -18.55 9.47
C HIS A 107 13.18 -19.18 10.16
N ILE A 108 13.12 -19.39 11.47
CA ILE A 108 14.20 -20.05 12.23
C ILE A 108 14.45 -21.47 11.69
N ILE A 109 13.39 -22.22 11.39
CA ILE A 109 13.51 -23.58 10.84
C ILE A 109 14.17 -23.54 9.46
N TYR A 110 13.79 -22.60 8.61
CA TYR A 110 14.35 -22.47 7.27
C TYR A 110 15.81 -22.04 7.30
N ASP A 111 16.18 -21.09 8.15
CA ASP A 111 17.58 -20.67 8.34
C ASP A 111 18.45 -21.86 8.77
N HIS A 112 17.99 -22.64 9.76
CA HIS A 112 18.71 -23.84 10.19
C HIS A 112 18.90 -24.87 9.07
N ARG A 113 17.88 -25.07 8.22
CA ARG A 113 17.98 -25.96 7.06
C ARG A 113 18.93 -25.40 6.00
N LEU A 114 18.91 -24.09 5.76
CA LEU A 114 19.78 -23.41 4.82
C LEU A 114 21.25 -23.56 5.23
N THR A 115 21.57 -23.28 6.50
CA THR A 115 22.93 -23.44 7.04
C THR A 115 23.44 -24.88 6.88
N GLN A 116 22.59 -25.89 7.13
CA GLN A 116 22.97 -27.28 6.91
C GLN A 116 23.32 -27.55 5.44
N ILE A 117 22.50 -27.09 4.50
CA ILE A 117 22.74 -27.25 3.06
C ILE A 117 24.04 -26.58 2.64
N GLU A 118 24.29 -25.36 3.10
CA GLU A 118 25.52 -24.61 2.82
C GLU A 118 26.76 -25.32 3.37
N SER A 119 26.67 -25.90 4.56
CA SER A 119 27.76 -26.68 5.16
C SER A 119 28.07 -27.97 4.39
N VAL A 120 27.04 -28.64 3.84
CA VAL A 120 27.22 -29.83 3.01
C VAL A 120 27.82 -29.46 1.65
N ASN A 121 27.35 -28.35 1.05
CA ASN A 121 27.86 -27.87 -0.23
C ASN A 121 29.31 -27.39 -0.15
N SER A 122 29.71 -26.71 0.92
CA SER A 122 31.11 -26.31 1.13
C SER A 122 32.02 -27.53 1.29
N LYS A 123 31.61 -28.55 2.07
CA LYS A 123 32.32 -29.83 2.17
C LYS A 123 32.45 -30.55 0.83
N ARG A 124 31.39 -30.57 0.01
CA ARG A 124 31.40 -31.21 -1.30
C ARG A 124 32.36 -30.51 -2.26
N LYS A 125 32.36 -29.17 -2.31
CA LYS A 125 33.32 -28.40 -3.13
C LYS A 125 34.76 -28.73 -2.75
N ASN A 126 35.07 -28.67 -1.46
CA ASN A 126 36.41 -28.98 -0.96
C ASN A 126 36.86 -30.43 -1.29
N LYS A 127 35.95 -31.41 -1.33
CA LYS A 127 36.29 -32.78 -1.72
C LYS A 127 36.63 -32.89 -3.21
N VAL A 128 35.80 -32.29 -4.07
CA VAL A 128 36.00 -32.34 -5.53
C VAL A 128 37.31 -31.67 -5.92
N ASP A 129 37.62 -30.52 -5.31
CA ASP A 129 38.86 -29.79 -5.60
C ASP A 129 40.11 -30.60 -5.18
N ASN A 130 40.05 -31.28 -4.03
CA ASN A 130 41.14 -32.15 -3.56
C ASN A 130 41.33 -33.42 -4.41
N GLU A 131 40.24 -34.00 -4.92
CA GLU A 131 40.26 -35.21 -5.77
C GLU A 131 40.80 -34.84 -7.18
N SER A 132 40.41 -33.69 -7.73
CA SER A 132 40.97 -33.14 -8.96
C SER A 132 42.48 -32.87 -8.85
N ILE A 133 42.94 -32.26 -7.74
CA ILE A 133 44.37 -32.01 -7.51
C ILE A 133 45.14 -33.32 -7.36
N ALA A 134 44.56 -34.33 -6.72
CA ALA A 134 45.19 -35.64 -6.58
C ALA A 134 45.32 -36.37 -7.93
N GLU A 135 44.28 -36.36 -8.76
CA GLU A 135 44.28 -36.96 -10.09
C GLU A 135 45.26 -36.26 -11.05
N GLU A 136 45.33 -34.94 -11.02
CA GLU A 136 46.28 -34.15 -11.82
C GLU A 136 47.74 -34.45 -11.45
N ASN A 137 48.05 -34.60 -10.16
CA ASN A 137 49.39 -34.96 -9.70
C ASN A 137 49.79 -36.40 -10.05
N ILE A 138 48.85 -37.35 -10.07
CA ILE A 138 49.13 -38.75 -10.48
C ILE A 138 49.44 -38.80 -11.99
N LEU A 139 48.68 -38.07 -12.81
CA LEU A 139 48.94 -37.95 -14.25
C LEU A 139 50.29 -37.30 -14.56
N ALA A 140 50.63 -36.21 -13.86
CA ALA A 140 51.91 -35.54 -14.03
C ALA A 140 53.12 -36.44 -13.69
N ASN A 141 52.99 -37.27 -12.64
CA ASN A 141 54.06 -38.19 -12.23
C ASN A 141 54.24 -39.38 -13.20
N THR A 142 53.16 -39.89 -13.80
CA THR A 142 53.23 -41.01 -14.78
C THR A 142 53.80 -40.57 -16.14
N LEU A 143 53.47 -39.36 -16.61
CA LEU A 143 54.04 -38.77 -17.82
C LEU A 143 55.55 -38.44 -17.70
N ASN A 144 56.02 -38.09 -16.50
CA ASN A 144 57.43 -37.79 -16.26
C ASN A 144 58.32 -39.05 -16.24
N THR A 145 57.76 -40.22 -15.90
CA THR A 145 58.50 -41.49 -15.93
C THR A 145 58.68 -42.05 -17.34
N ASP A 146 57.80 -41.72 -18.29
CA ASP A 146 57.84 -42.26 -19.67
C ASP A 146 58.88 -41.58 -20.58
N THR A 147 59.36 -40.39 -20.21
CA THR A 147 60.35 -39.65 -21.02
C THR A 147 61.81 -39.95 -20.65
N LYS A 148 62.07 -40.59 -19.51
CA LYS A 148 63.45 -40.92 -19.06
C LYS A 148 63.96 -42.30 -19.52
N THR A 149 63.10 -43.19 -19.99
CA THR A 149 63.47 -44.58 -20.37
C THR A 149 63.80 -44.78 -21.84
N LYS A 150 63.72 -43.73 -22.70
CA LYS A 150 63.80 -43.89 -24.17
C LYS A 150 65.16 -43.60 -24.83
N TYR A 151 66.25 -43.48 -24.07
CA TYR A 151 67.60 -43.32 -24.63
C TYR A 151 68.63 -44.24 -23.98
N VAL A 152 68.51 -45.56 -24.18
CA VAL A 152 69.65 -46.47 -24.07
C VAL A 152 69.49 -47.57 -25.12
N PHE A 153 70.62 -47.96 -25.74
CA PHE A 153 70.85 -49.03 -26.75
C PHE A 153 70.72 -48.60 -28.21
N ARG A 154 71.63 -48.91 -29.13
CA ARG A 154 73.00 -49.51 -29.14
C ARG A 154 73.36 -49.50 -30.64
N ASN A 155 74.54 -49.03 -31.05
CA ASN A 155 75.04 -49.29 -32.42
C ASN A 155 76.49 -49.79 -32.32
N ASP A 156 76.62 -51.08 -31.95
CA ASP A 156 77.83 -51.86 -32.19
C ASP A 156 77.43 -53.03 -33.09
N ALA A 157 77.90 -53.02 -34.33
CA ALA A 157 78.34 -54.18 -35.11
C ALA A 157 78.32 -53.82 -36.61
N ASN A 158 79.50 -53.77 -37.21
CA ASN A 158 79.74 -54.55 -38.42
C ASN A 158 81.23 -54.68 -38.69
N CYS A 159 81.71 -55.90 -38.51
CA CYS A 159 83.04 -56.36 -38.89
C CYS A 159 82.86 -57.62 -39.76
N TYR A 160 83.50 -57.59 -40.94
CA TYR A 160 83.95 -58.67 -41.84
C TYR A 160 82.97 -59.51 -42.69
N SER A 161 83.21 -59.47 -44.01
CA SER A 161 83.59 -60.56 -44.96
C SER A 161 83.34 -60.06 -46.39
N SER A 162 84.13 -60.29 -47.45
CA SER A 162 85.33 -61.09 -47.75
C SER A 162 86.09 -60.41 -48.90
#